data_AF-A0A8B5Q6G0-F1
#
_entry.id   AF-A0A8B5Q6G0-F1
#
_cell.length_a   1.000
_cell.length_b   1.000
_cell.length_c   1.000
_cell.angle_alpha   90.00
_cell.angle_beta   90.00
_cell.angle_gamma   90.00
#
_symmetry.space_group_name_H-M   'P 1'
#
loop_
_entity.id
_entity.type
_entity.pdbx_description
1 polymer ?
#
loop_
_entity_poly.entity_id
_entity_poly.type
_entity_poly.pdbx_seq_one_letter_code
_entity_poly.pdbx_strand_id
1 'polypeptide(L)'
;MPASSTVLHYVHDLDRNVIAEYDGAGALLREYVWLEDRPVAAIAAGTTPVTYWVHTDHLERPARISDAVVWRAKYLPYGEVYSISGPASLDYRLPGQWFQLESGLNYNWHRHYDPTTGRYLQPDPLGMPDGPSRWAYVGNSPLMSVDWEGLASCTYSISTHTLYCIPNAGGDPKALGPKGVFSGVGSCQNDPGCIGYNDLGPVVPGKYKNEQG
;
A
#
# COMPACT_ATOMS: atom_id res chain seq x y z
N MET A 1 -8.99 34.22 12.34
CA MET A 1 -10.04 33.17 12.38
C MET A 1 -9.34 31.89 12.76
N PRO A 2 -9.65 31.22 13.88
CA PRO A 2 -9.13 29.87 14.08
C PRO A 2 -9.71 28.98 12.98
N ALA A 3 -8.86 28.22 12.29
CA ALA A 3 -9.32 27.23 11.33
C ALA A 3 -10.26 26.26 12.06
N SER A 4 -11.43 26.01 11.48
CA SER A 4 -12.33 24.96 11.97
C SER A 4 -11.55 23.66 12.00
N SER A 5 -11.36 23.07 13.18
CA SER A 5 -10.73 21.75 13.29
C SER A 5 -11.70 20.71 12.74
N THR A 6 -11.42 20.19 11.57
CA THR A 6 -12.14 19.02 11.05
C THR A 6 -11.66 17.80 11.83
N VAL A 7 -12.59 17.08 12.48
CA VAL A 7 -12.28 15.81 13.14
C VAL A 7 -12.55 14.69 12.14
N LEU A 8 -11.57 13.78 11.99
CA LEU A 8 -11.68 12.55 11.21
C LEU A 8 -11.51 11.35 12.13
N HIS A 9 -12.34 10.33 11.95
CA HIS A 9 -12.23 9.05 12.63
C HIS A 9 -11.87 7.96 11.63
N TYR A 10 -10.85 7.18 11.95
CA TYR A 10 -10.39 6.05 11.15
C TYR A 10 -10.81 4.73 11.81
N VAL A 11 -11.34 3.80 11.02
CA VAL A 11 -11.63 2.44 11.45
C VAL A 11 -10.63 1.50 10.80
N HIS A 12 -10.07 0.59 11.60
CA HIS A 12 -9.07 -0.36 11.15
C HIS A 12 -9.59 -1.80 11.23
N ASP A 13 -9.13 -2.66 10.31
CA ASP A 13 -9.32 -4.11 10.42
C ASP A 13 -8.28 -4.75 11.37
N LEU A 14 -8.28 -6.09 11.45
CA LEU A 14 -7.34 -6.86 12.27
C LEU A 14 -5.90 -6.83 11.73
N ASP A 15 -5.74 -6.60 10.43
CA ASP A 15 -4.47 -6.40 9.74
C ASP A 15 -3.99 -4.94 9.81
N ARG A 16 -4.74 -4.07 10.52
CA ARG A 16 -4.46 -2.65 10.78
C ARG A 16 -4.64 -1.75 9.56
N ASN A 17 -5.19 -2.26 8.46
CA ASN A 17 -5.55 -1.47 7.31
C ASN A 17 -6.71 -0.53 7.66
N VAL A 18 -6.68 0.70 7.15
CA VAL A 18 -7.83 1.61 7.29
C VAL A 18 -8.94 1.09 6.37
N ILE A 19 -10.07 0.72 6.94
CA ILE A 19 -11.23 0.21 6.21
C ILE A 19 -12.34 1.25 6.05
N ALA A 20 -12.36 2.29 6.89
CA ALA A 20 -13.31 3.38 6.75
C ALA A 20 -12.84 4.69 7.39
N GLU A 21 -13.38 5.79 6.87
CA GLU A 21 -13.26 7.15 7.38
C GLU A 21 -14.64 7.71 7.72
N TYR A 22 -14.75 8.36 8.87
CA TYR A 22 -15.95 9.08 9.30
C TYR A 22 -15.60 10.52 9.69
N ASP A 23 -16.55 11.43 9.54
CA ASP A 23 -16.42 12.77 10.10
C ASP A 23 -16.62 12.77 11.62
N GLY A 24 -16.34 13.90 12.27
CA GLY A 24 -16.53 14.08 13.70
C GLY A 24 -17.98 13.97 14.21
N ALA A 25 -18.97 13.90 13.31
CA ALA A 25 -20.36 13.64 13.64
C ALA A 25 -20.74 12.15 13.48
N GLY A 26 -19.81 11.32 13.00
CA GLY A 26 -20.02 9.90 12.75
C GLY A 26 -20.65 9.59 11.40
N ALA A 27 -20.71 10.55 10.47
CA ALA A 27 -21.15 10.27 9.10
C ALA A 27 -20.01 9.61 8.31
N LEU A 28 -20.34 8.54 7.58
CA LEU A 28 -19.38 7.85 6.72
C LEU A 28 -18.91 8.79 5.61
N LEU A 29 -17.59 8.87 5.42
CA LEU A 29 -16.95 9.61 4.33
C LEU A 29 -16.48 8.67 3.23
N ARG A 30 -15.86 7.55 3.62
CA ARG A 30 -15.23 6.62 2.68
C ARG A 30 -15.03 5.24 3.29
N GLU A 31 -15.17 4.20 2.48
CA GLU A 31 -14.75 2.83 2.80
C GLU A 31 -13.62 2.38 1.88
N TYR A 32 -12.81 1.42 2.33
CA TYR A 32 -11.69 0.88 1.57
C TYR A 32 -11.82 -0.62 1.41
N VAL A 33 -11.56 -1.10 0.19
CA VAL A 33 -11.52 -2.53 -0.14
C VAL A 33 -10.07 -2.95 -0.29
N TRP A 34 -9.73 -4.03 0.40
CA TRP A 34 -8.38 -4.57 0.50
C TRP A 34 -8.30 -5.94 -0.15
N LEU A 35 -7.21 -6.20 -0.86
CA LEU A 35 -6.78 -7.53 -1.26
C LEU A 35 -5.47 -7.81 -0.55
N GLU A 36 -5.52 -8.64 0.50
CA GLU A 36 -4.41 -8.77 1.46
C GLU A 36 -4.06 -7.36 1.99
N ASP A 37 -2.79 -6.95 1.99
CA ASP A 37 -2.38 -5.60 2.43
C ASP A 37 -2.30 -4.57 1.28
N ARG A 38 -3.02 -4.83 0.17
CA ARG A 38 -3.08 -3.93 -1.00
C ARG A 38 -4.45 -3.25 -1.09
N PRO A 39 -4.51 -1.90 -1.13
CA PRO A 39 -5.78 -1.21 -1.38
C PRO A 39 -6.15 -1.38 -2.85
N VAL A 40 -7.35 -1.92 -3.11
CA VAL A 40 -7.86 -2.15 -4.48
C VAL A 40 -9.00 -1.22 -4.85
N ALA A 41 -9.76 -0.73 -3.88
CA ALA A 41 -10.79 0.27 -4.12
C ALA A 41 -11.02 1.18 -2.92
N ALA A 42 -11.52 2.38 -3.20
CA ALA A 42 -12.10 3.29 -2.22
C ALA A 42 -13.53 3.62 -2.63
N ILE A 43 -14.49 3.56 -1.71
CA ILE A 43 -15.89 3.83 -1.96
C ILE A 43 -16.24 5.11 -1.23
N ALA A 44 -16.40 6.22 -1.98
CA ALA A 44 -16.83 7.48 -1.39
C ALA A 44 -18.31 7.44 -1.05
N ALA A 45 -18.64 7.82 0.18
CA ALA A 45 -20.01 7.89 0.66
C ALA A 45 -20.78 9.06 0.02
N GLY A 46 -22.10 8.92 -0.03
CA GLY A 46 -23.01 9.89 -0.63
C GLY A 46 -24.38 9.26 -0.86
N THR A 47 -25.31 10.03 -1.43
CA THR A 47 -26.62 9.50 -1.84
C THR A 47 -26.50 8.39 -2.88
N THR A 48 -25.51 8.51 -3.76
CA THR A 48 -25.06 7.46 -4.67
C THR A 48 -23.57 7.24 -4.43
N PRO A 49 -23.16 6.13 -3.80
CA PRO A 49 -21.75 5.84 -3.56
C PRO A 49 -20.96 5.75 -4.87
N VAL A 50 -19.74 6.28 -4.87
CA VAL A 50 -18.84 6.25 -6.02
C VAL A 50 -17.66 5.35 -5.71
N THR A 51 -17.39 4.38 -6.59
CA THR A 51 -16.26 3.45 -6.42
C THR A 51 -15.06 3.92 -7.22
N TYR A 52 -13.92 3.99 -6.55
CA TYR A 52 -12.63 4.42 -7.07
C TYR A 52 -11.68 3.24 -7.08
N TRP A 53 -11.28 2.77 -8.27
CA TRP A 53 -10.31 1.67 -8.39
C TRP A 53 -8.90 2.18 -8.17
N VAL A 54 -8.19 1.63 -7.19
CA VAL A 54 -6.84 2.02 -6.80
C VAL A 54 -5.83 1.21 -7.60
N HIS A 55 -4.87 1.89 -8.22
CA HIS A 55 -3.77 1.29 -8.96
C HIS A 55 -2.46 1.61 -8.26
N THR A 56 -1.74 0.58 -7.87
CA THR A 56 -0.46 0.68 -7.15
C THR A 56 0.74 0.52 -8.07
N ASP A 57 1.92 0.97 -7.61
CA ASP A 57 3.21 0.67 -8.24
C ASP A 57 3.82 -0.65 -7.73
N HIS A 58 5.07 -0.96 -8.11
CA HIS A 58 5.73 -2.20 -7.73
C HIS A 58 6.00 -2.35 -6.23
N LEU A 59 5.95 -1.24 -5.48
CA LEU A 59 6.03 -1.26 -4.02
C LEU A 59 4.65 -1.27 -3.37
N GLU A 60 3.58 -1.43 -4.13
CA GLU A 60 2.20 -1.35 -3.66
C GLU A 60 1.76 0.05 -3.17
N ARG A 61 2.49 1.10 -3.54
CA ARG A 61 2.06 2.48 -3.26
C ARG A 61 0.99 2.92 -4.27
N PRO A 62 -0.14 3.49 -3.85
CA PRO A 62 -1.13 4.05 -4.76
C PRO A 62 -0.53 5.12 -5.67
N ALA A 63 -0.66 4.94 -6.99
CA ALA A 63 -0.14 5.87 -7.99
C ALA A 63 -1.27 6.50 -8.83
N ARG A 64 -2.42 5.84 -8.92
CA ARG A 64 -3.56 6.29 -9.73
C ARG A 64 -4.88 5.74 -9.18
N ILE A 65 -5.95 6.50 -9.39
CA ILE A 65 -7.33 6.03 -9.23
C ILE A 65 -8.07 6.15 -10.58
N SER A 66 -8.90 5.17 -10.93
CA SER A 66 -9.77 5.24 -12.11
C SER A 66 -11.24 5.00 -11.84
N ASP A 67 -12.07 5.89 -12.39
CA ASP A 67 -13.41 5.67 -12.95
C ASP A 67 -13.56 6.59 -14.20
N ALA A 68 -12.54 6.57 -15.08
CA ALA A 68 -11.84 7.74 -15.68
C ALA A 68 -10.79 8.32 -14.71
N VAL A 69 -9.63 8.81 -15.17
CA VAL A 69 -8.52 9.15 -14.25
C VAL A 69 -8.88 10.36 -13.38
N VAL A 70 -9.30 10.10 -12.14
CA VAL A 70 -9.78 11.11 -11.19
C VAL A 70 -8.73 11.50 -10.16
N TRP A 71 -7.66 10.71 -10.01
CA TRP A 71 -6.51 11.04 -9.19
C TRP A 71 -5.26 10.34 -9.71
N ARG A 72 -4.13 11.05 -9.67
CA ARG A 72 -2.80 10.51 -9.99
C ARG A 72 -1.75 11.22 -9.15
N ALA A 73 -0.87 10.46 -8.54
CA ALA A 73 0.27 10.98 -7.81
C ALA A 73 1.60 10.58 -8.47
N LYS A 74 2.57 11.48 -8.39
CA LYS A 74 3.98 11.21 -8.65
C LYS A 74 4.75 11.47 -7.38
N TYR A 75 5.73 10.63 -7.11
CA TYR A 75 6.48 10.66 -5.86
C TYR A 75 7.98 10.71 -6.11
N LEU A 76 8.70 11.31 -5.18
CA LEU A 76 10.15 11.15 -5.03
C LEU A 76 10.47 9.78 -4.39
N PRO A 77 11.73 9.31 -4.42
CA PRO A 77 12.11 7.98 -3.93
C PRO A 77 11.66 7.69 -2.50
N TYR A 78 11.73 8.68 -1.60
CA TYR A 78 11.34 8.56 -0.20
C TYR A 78 9.83 8.77 0.05
N GLY A 79 9.00 8.78 -0.99
CA GLY A 79 7.54 8.89 -0.85
C GLY A 79 7.01 10.31 -0.71
N GLU A 80 7.86 11.33 -0.81
CA GLU A 80 7.40 12.72 -0.93
C GLU A 80 6.58 12.89 -2.21
N VAL A 81 5.43 13.54 -2.09
CA VAL A 81 4.57 13.81 -3.24
C VAL A 81 5.20 14.90 -4.09
N TYR A 82 5.66 14.54 -5.29
CA TYR A 82 6.13 15.50 -6.28
C TYR A 82 4.96 16.25 -6.94
N SER A 83 3.88 15.54 -7.25
CA SER A 83 2.64 16.16 -7.73
C SER A 83 1.43 15.24 -7.57
N ILE A 84 0.27 15.86 -7.36
CA ILE A 84 -1.05 15.22 -7.44
C ILE A 84 -1.89 15.96 -8.48
N SER A 85 -2.66 15.23 -9.27
CA SER A 85 -3.59 15.78 -10.25
C SER A 85 -4.93 15.06 -10.22
N GLY A 86 -6.01 15.77 -10.54
CA GLY A 86 -7.37 15.24 -10.60
C GLY A 86 -8.26 15.78 -9.47
N PRO A 87 -9.59 15.62 -9.58
CA PRO A 87 -10.55 16.16 -8.62
C PRO A 87 -10.70 15.34 -7.33
N ALA A 88 -10.28 14.07 -7.32
CA ALA A 88 -10.38 13.22 -6.13
C ALA A 88 -9.16 13.41 -5.21
N SER A 89 -9.26 12.96 -3.96
CA SER A 89 -8.18 12.92 -2.98
C SER A 89 -8.01 11.50 -2.43
N LEU A 90 -6.77 11.14 -2.11
CA LEU A 90 -6.42 9.89 -1.42
C LEU A 90 -5.26 10.19 -0.47
N ASP A 91 -5.42 9.84 0.80
CA ASP A 91 -4.43 10.11 1.84
C ASP A 91 -3.47 8.94 2.08
N TYR A 92 -3.69 7.80 1.44
CA TYR A 92 -2.68 6.75 1.34
C TYR A 92 -1.37 7.25 0.72
N ARG A 93 -0.25 6.82 1.30
CA ARG A 93 1.12 7.15 0.86
C ARG A 93 1.88 5.87 0.57
N LEU A 94 3.13 5.75 1.03
CA LEU A 94 3.83 4.47 0.99
C LEU A 94 2.98 3.40 1.72
N PRO A 95 3.14 2.11 1.41
CA PRO A 95 2.38 1.06 2.07
C PRO A 95 2.46 1.17 3.60
N GLY A 96 1.33 1.00 4.29
CA GLY A 96 1.19 1.21 5.74
C GLY A 96 1.03 2.67 6.16
N GLN A 97 1.28 3.64 5.26
CA GLN A 97 1.32 5.04 5.60
C GLN A 97 0.05 5.82 5.22
N TRP A 98 -0.42 6.61 6.17
CA TRP A 98 -1.53 7.53 6.01
C TRP A 98 -1.10 8.98 6.21
N PHE A 99 -1.44 9.87 5.28
CA PHE A 99 -1.12 11.29 5.40
C PHE A 99 -2.02 12.00 6.41
N GLN A 100 -1.40 12.71 7.35
CA GLN A 100 -2.07 13.56 8.32
C GLN A 100 -1.88 15.02 7.95
N LEU A 101 -2.96 15.68 7.54
CA LEU A 101 -2.92 17.06 7.07
C LEU A 101 -2.46 18.03 8.17
N GLU A 102 -2.81 17.76 9.43
CA GLU A 102 -2.51 18.62 10.58
C GLU A 102 -1.01 18.75 10.83
N SER A 103 -0.25 17.69 10.58
CA SER A 103 1.19 17.62 10.82
C SER A 103 2.01 17.71 9.53
N GLY A 104 1.39 17.41 8.37
CA GLY A 104 2.10 17.21 7.10
C GLY A 104 2.93 15.92 7.07
N LEU A 105 2.74 15.03 8.05
CA LEU A 105 3.48 13.78 8.19
C LEU A 105 2.67 12.58 7.71
N ASN A 106 3.39 11.48 7.50
CA ASN A 106 2.79 10.20 7.21
C ASN A 106 2.75 9.35 8.49
N TYR A 107 1.57 9.06 9.02
CA TYR A 107 1.40 8.12 10.12
C TYR A 107 1.56 6.69 9.61
N ASN A 108 2.54 5.97 10.18
CA ASN A 108 2.85 4.57 9.86
C ASN A 108 2.72 3.74 11.14
N TRP A 109 1.51 3.71 11.69
CA TRP A 109 1.11 2.98 12.89
C TRP A 109 1.98 3.21 14.14
N HIS A 110 3.15 2.59 14.24
CA HIS A 110 4.06 2.80 15.37
C HIS A 110 4.87 4.09 15.27
N ARG A 111 5.05 4.65 14.07
CA ARG A 111 5.94 5.81 13.85
C ARG A 111 5.35 6.81 12.87
N HIS A 112 5.66 8.09 13.06
CA HIS A 112 5.44 9.16 12.09
C HIS A 112 6.66 9.29 11.19
N TYR A 113 6.40 9.28 9.90
CA TYR A 113 7.39 9.35 8.84
C TYR A 113 7.34 10.73 8.19
N ASP A 114 8.51 11.34 8.04
CA ASP A 114 8.70 12.58 7.30
C ASP A 114 9.31 12.24 5.93
N PRO A 115 8.53 12.35 4.84
CA PRO A 115 9.04 12.03 3.50
C PRO A 115 10.07 13.04 2.98
N THR A 116 10.11 14.27 3.53
CA THR A 116 11.05 15.32 3.08
C THR A 116 12.47 15.05 3.57
N THR A 117 12.61 14.42 4.73
CA THR A 117 13.90 14.00 5.29
C THR A 117 14.18 12.51 5.07
N GLY A 118 13.17 11.74 4.65
CA GLY A 118 13.27 10.30 4.37
C GLY A 118 13.43 9.46 5.63
N ARG A 119 12.90 9.92 6.78
CA ARG A 119 13.17 9.34 8.10
C ARG A 119 11.94 9.31 9.00
N TYR A 120 11.97 8.42 10.00
CA TYR A 120 11.04 8.47 11.11
C TYR A 120 11.41 9.55 12.12
N LEU A 121 10.40 10.16 12.73
CA LEU A 121 10.60 11.16 13.79
C LEU A 121 10.78 10.53 15.17
N GLN A 122 10.28 9.31 15.37
CA GLN A 122 10.51 8.52 16.58
C GLN A 122 11.57 7.45 16.35
N PRO A 123 12.42 7.17 17.35
CA PRO A 123 13.32 6.03 17.28
C PRO A 123 12.53 4.72 17.23
N ASP A 124 13.09 3.71 16.58
CA ASP A 124 12.54 2.36 16.54
C ASP A 124 12.34 1.80 17.97
N PRO A 125 11.10 1.47 18.39
CA PRO A 125 10.80 0.83 19.66
C PRO A 125 11.57 -0.46 19.93
N LEU A 126 11.95 -1.19 18.88
CA LEU A 126 12.70 -2.45 18.96
C LEU A 126 14.22 -2.22 19.02
N GLY A 127 14.66 -0.97 19.04
CA GLY A 127 16.06 -0.60 19.14
C GLY A 127 16.72 -0.46 17.77
N MET A 128 17.52 -1.44 17.36
CA MET A 128 18.29 -1.42 16.11
C MET A 128 18.10 -2.71 15.30
N PRO A 129 16.85 -3.14 15.03
CA PRO A 129 16.61 -4.39 14.30
C PRO A 129 17.15 -4.33 12.87
N ASP A 130 17.11 -3.14 12.25
CA ASP A 130 17.46 -2.90 10.84
C ASP A 130 18.77 -2.14 10.65
N GLY A 131 19.69 -2.26 11.61
CA GLY A 131 21.03 -1.68 11.56
C GLY A 131 21.21 -0.44 12.44
N PRO A 132 22.26 0.38 12.19
CA PRO A 132 22.79 1.31 13.18
C PRO A 132 21.92 2.55 13.46
N SER A 133 20.90 2.80 12.63
CA SER A 133 20.06 3.99 12.73
C SER A 133 18.64 3.63 13.14
N ARG A 134 18.24 4.09 14.33
CA ARG A 134 16.87 3.90 14.87
C ARG A 134 15.80 4.74 14.16
N TRP A 135 16.21 5.64 13.27
CA TRP A 135 15.31 6.57 12.57
C TRP A 135 15.29 6.33 11.06
N ALA A 136 16.12 5.40 10.56
CA ALA A 136 16.21 5.17 9.13
C ALA A 136 14.93 4.53 8.61
N TYR A 137 14.49 4.94 7.43
CA TYR A 137 13.48 4.23 6.68
C TYR A 137 14.16 3.17 5.82
N VAL A 138 13.81 1.90 6.04
CA VAL A 138 14.15 0.73 5.21
C VAL A 138 15.63 0.64 4.78
N GLY A 139 16.55 0.90 5.72
CA GLY A 139 17.99 0.84 5.45
C GLY A 139 18.49 1.83 4.38
N ASN A 140 17.76 2.92 4.12
CA ASN A 140 17.99 3.88 3.03
C ASN A 140 17.83 3.27 1.62
N SER A 141 17.00 2.24 1.46
CA SER A 141 16.70 1.59 0.17
C SER A 141 15.21 1.73 -0.23
N PRO A 142 14.65 2.94 -0.33
CA PRO A 142 13.20 3.15 -0.46
C PRO A 142 12.64 2.79 -1.85
N LEU A 143 13.49 2.51 -2.84
CA LEU A 143 13.06 2.05 -4.17
C LEU A 143 12.79 0.55 -4.24
N MET A 144 13.35 -0.19 -3.28
CA MET A 144 13.31 -1.65 -3.23
C MET A 144 12.68 -2.16 -1.95
N SER A 145 12.34 -1.27 -1.01
CA SER A 145 11.86 -1.68 0.29
C SER A 145 10.86 -0.71 0.86
N VAL A 146 9.94 -1.24 1.67
CA VAL A 146 8.90 -0.51 2.37
C VAL A 146 8.77 -1.03 3.80
N ASP A 147 8.12 -0.25 4.67
CA ASP A 147 7.84 -0.63 6.05
C ASP A 147 6.34 -0.42 6.29
N TRP A 148 5.58 -1.50 6.40
CA TRP A 148 4.11 -1.46 6.49
C TRP A 148 3.55 -1.11 7.85
N GLU A 149 4.36 -1.23 8.90
CA GLU A 149 3.89 -1.05 10.28
C GLU A 149 4.66 0.02 11.03
N GLY A 150 5.68 0.59 10.42
CA GLY A 150 6.70 1.32 11.15
C GLY A 150 7.56 0.39 12.02
N LEU A 151 7.58 -0.92 11.78
CA LEU A 151 8.38 -1.95 12.48
C LEU A 151 8.62 -3.20 11.61
N ALA A 152 8.46 -3.09 10.29
CA ALA A 152 8.62 -4.22 9.39
C ALA A 152 9.60 -3.86 8.27
N SER A 153 10.33 -4.86 7.79
CA SER A 153 11.15 -4.73 6.60
C SER A 153 10.52 -5.54 5.48
N CYS A 154 10.03 -4.84 4.46
CA CYS A 154 9.54 -5.44 3.23
C CYS A 154 10.50 -5.17 2.10
N THR A 155 10.91 -6.20 1.35
CA THR A 155 11.81 -6.06 0.20
C THR A 155 11.16 -6.61 -1.06
N TYR A 156 11.25 -5.84 -2.13
CA TYR A 156 10.79 -6.22 -3.45
C TYR A 156 11.84 -7.10 -4.15
N SER A 157 11.42 -8.27 -4.59
CA SER A 157 12.21 -9.18 -5.41
C SER A 157 11.87 -8.98 -6.88
N ILE A 158 12.84 -8.50 -7.67
CA ILE A 158 12.66 -8.31 -9.12
C ILE A 158 12.49 -9.65 -9.84
N SER A 159 13.16 -10.71 -9.38
CA SER A 159 13.10 -12.02 -10.05
C SER A 159 11.73 -12.67 -9.91
N THR A 160 11.07 -12.50 -8.76
CA THR A 160 9.77 -13.13 -8.47
C THR A 160 8.60 -12.14 -8.57
N HIS A 161 8.87 -10.85 -8.77
CA HIS A 161 7.87 -9.77 -8.73
C HIS A 161 7.03 -9.80 -7.44
N THR A 162 7.68 -10.12 -6.32
CA THR A 162 7.04 -10.29 -5.02
C THR A 162 7.60 -9.29 -4.03
N LEU A 163 6.73 -8.66 -3.26
CA LEU A 163 7.08 -7.88 -2.09
C LEU A 163 6.98 -8.81 -0.86
N TYR A 164 8.12 -9.10 -0.24
CA TYR A 164 8.22 -10.01 0.89
C TYR A 164 8.51 -9.25 2.18
N CYS A 165 7.70 -9.46 3.20
CA CYS A 165 7.69 -8.70 4.45
C CYS A 165 7.96 -9.57 5.65
N ILE A 166 8.91 -9.12 6.47
CA ILE A 166 9.26 -9.75 7.73
C ILE A 166 8.99 -8.73 8.85
N PRO A 167 8.05 -9.00 9.77
CA PRO A 167 7.86 -8.16 10.95
C PRO A 167 9.10 -8.22 11.85
N ASN A 168 9.66 -7.07 12.23
CA ASN A 168 10.85 -7.02 13.09
C ASN A 168 10.53 -7.45 14.53
N ALA A 169 9.26 -7.32 14.95
CA ALA A 169 8.77 -7.76 16.26
C ALA A 169 8.49 -9.27 16.33
N GLY A 170 8.74 -10.02 15.25
CA GLY A 170 8.28 -11.40 15.08
C GLY A 170 6.82 -11.46 14.58
N GLY A 171 6.48 -12.57 13.92
CA GLY A 171 5.20 -12.77 13.25
C GLY A 171 5.37 -13.57 11.97
N ASP A 172 4.25 -13.92 11.34
CA ASP A 172 4.26 -14.65 10.08
C ASP A 172 4.67 -13.72 8.92
N PRO A 173 5.67 -14.11 8.11
CA PRO A 173 6.03 -13.32 6.94
C PRO A 173 4.88 -13.20 5.95
N LYS A 174 4.69 -12.00 5.42
CA LYS A 174 3.69 -11.71 4.39
C LYS A 174 4.37 -11.60 3.02
N ALA A 175 3.69 -12.03 1.97
CA ALA A 175 4.21 -11.96 0.61
C ALA A 175 3.09 -11.47 -0.32
N LEU A 176 3.24 -10.26 -0.86
CA LEU A 176 2.33 -9.72 -1.87
C LEU A 176 2.95 -9.88 -3.25
N GLY A 177 2.18 -10.40 -4.19
CA GLY A 177 2.62 -10.64 -5.55
C GLY A 177 2.12 -11.99 -6.05
N PRO A 178 2.58 -12.42 -7.24
CA PRO A 178 2.16 -13.70 -7.79
C PRO A 178 2.71 -14.84 -6.92
N LYS A 179 1.86 -15.35 -6.02
CA LYS A 179 2.11 -16.53 -5.20
C LYS A 179 0.98 -17.53 -5.43
N GLY A 180 1.32 -18.71 -5.91
CA GLY A 180 0.38 -19.72 -6.43
C GLY A 180 -0.27 -19.36 -7.76
N VAL A 181 0.18 -18.31 -8.47
CA VAL A 181 -0.43 -17.89 -9.75
C VAL A 181 0.42 -18.36 -10.91
N PHE A 182 -0.24 -19.05 -11.84
CA PHE A 182 0.36 -19.55 -13.06
C PHE A 182 0.73 -18.39 -13.99
N SER A 183 2.01 -18.00 -13.97
CA SER A 183 2.50 -16.82 -14.68
C SER A 183 3.24 -17.14 -15.98
N GLY A 184 3.59 -18.42 -16.22
CA GLY A 184 4.35 -18.82 -17.40
C GLY A 184 5.71 -18.12 -17.49
N VAL A 185 6.47 -18.04 -16.40
CA VAL A 185 7.78 -17.37 -16.33
C VAL A 185 8.94 -18.36 -16.28
N GLY A 186 10.15 -17.86 -16.57
CA GLY A 186 11.39 -18.64 -16.48
C GLY A 186 11.41 -19.82 -17.46
N SER A 187 11.88 -20.98 -16.99
CA SER A 187 11.96 -22.21 -17.81
C SER A 187 10.60 -22.73 -18.28
N CYS A 188 9.50 -22.24 -17.71
CA CYS A 188 8.13 -22.66 -18.04
C CYS A 188 7.39 -21.65 -18.95
N GLN A 189 8.10 -20.66 -19.49
CA GLN A 189 7.51 -19.72 -20.44
C GLN A 189 7.06 -20.44 -21.72
N ASN A 190 5.75 -20.34 -22.01
CA ASN A 190 5.09 -21.02 -23.13
C ASN A 190 5.24 -22.55 -23.11
N ASP A 191 5.44 -23.17 -21.93
CA ASP A 191 5.55 -24.63 -21.80
C ASP A 191 4.28 -25.26 -21.17
N PRO A 192 3.43 -25.93 -21.97
CA PRO A 192 2.26 -26.66 -21.47
C PRO A 192 2.61 -27.82 -20.52
N GLY A 193 3.84 -28.34 -20.55
CA GLY A 193 4.32 -29.37 -19.64
C GLY A 193 4.45 -28.88 -18.19
N CYS A 194 4.44 -27.55 -17.98
CA CYS A 194 4.57 -26.97 -16.66
C CYS A 194 3.25 -26.75 -15.89
N ILE A 195 2.10 -27.26 -16.35
CA ILE A 195 0.77 -27.03 -15.74
C ILE A 195 0.69 -27.38 -14.24
N GLY A 196 1.56 -28.26 -13.72
CA GLY A 196 1.60 -28.64 -12.30
C GLY A 196 2.59 -27.87 -11.42
N TYR A 197 3.38 -26.94 -11.98
CA TYR A 197 4.35 -26.17 -11.21
C TYR A 197 3.73 -24.83 -10.80
N ASN A 198 3.37 -24.72 -9.53
CA ASN A 198 2.94 -23.45 -8.94
C ASN A 198 4.00 -22.37 -9.23
N ASP A 199 3.55 -21.13 -9.45
CA ASP A 199 4.38 -19.94 -9.73
C ASP A 199 5.09 -19.89 -11.10
N LEU A 200 5.32 -21.05 -11.74
CA LEU A 200 6.05 -21.14 -13.01
C LEU A 200 5.17 -21.57 -14.19
N GLY A 201 4.19 -22.42 -13.95
CA GLY A 201 3.34 -23.01 -14.98
C GLY A 201 2.47 -21.99 -15.72
N PRO A 202 2.00 -22.33 -16.94
CA PRO A 202 1.08 -21.48 -17.70
C PRO A 202 -0.31 -21.45 -17.05
N VAL A 203 -1.06 -20.35 -17.25
CA VAL A 203 -2.46 -20.22 -16.80
C VAL A 203 -3.22 -21.48 -17.21
N VAL A 204 -3.78 -22.19 -16.22
CA VAL A 204 -4.45 -23.47 -16.46
C VAL A 204 -5.56 -23.27 -17.50
N PRO A 205 -5.69 -24.10 -18.53
CA PRO A 205 -6.81 -24.00 -19.45
C PRO A 205 -8.14 -24.10 -18.70
N GLY A 206 -9.00 -23.10 -18.84
CA GLY A 206 -10.25 -23.00 -18.06
C GLY A 206 -11.21 -21.99 -18.68
N LYS A 207 -12.49 -22.05 -18.26
CA LYS A 207 -13.48 -21.03 -18.61
C LYS A 207 -13.33 -19.86 -17.65
N TYR A 208 -12.61 -18.84 -18.08
CA TYR A 208 -12.50 -17.57 -17.36
C TYR A 208 -13.61 -16.63 -17.80
N LYS A 209 -14.31 -16.01 -16.84
CA LYS A 209 -15.20 -14.89 -17.15
C LYS A 209 -14.32 -13.68 -17.40
N ASN A 210 -14.42 -13.11 -18.59
CA ASN A 210 -13.91 -11.77 -18.86
C ASN A 210 -14.92 -10.76 -18.29
N GLU A 211 -14.46 -9.78 -17.51
CA GLU A 211 -15.33 -8.74 -16.92
C GLU A 211 -15.78 -7.68 -17.96
N GLN A 212 -16.00 -8.09 -19.20
CA GLN A 212 -16.38 -7.21 -20.32
C GLN A 212 -17.63 -7.72 -21.07
N GLY A 213 -18.54 -8.41 -20.39
CA GLY A 213 -19.81 -8.88 -20.97
C GLY A 213 -20.97 -8.74 -20.00
#